data_AF-A0A2C9CWQ4-F1
#
_entry.id   AF-A0A2C9CWQ4-F1
#
_cell.length_a   1.000
_cell.length_b   1.000
_cell.length_c   1.000
_cell.angle_alpha   90.00
_cell.angle_beta   90.00
_cell.angle_gamma   90.00
#
_symmetry.space_group_name_H-M   'P 1'
#
loop_
_entity.id
_entity.type
_entity.pdbx_description
1 polymer ?
#
loop_
_entity_poly.entity_id
_entity_poly.type
_entity_poly.pdbx_seq_one_letter_code
_entity_poly.pdbx_strand_id
1 'polypeptide(L)' 'MAPPKKNTEALTVRLERDLIGLIDEARRREGDIPTRPEMIRRILDAWSNNAVYGAE' A
#
# COMPACT_ATOMS: atom_id res chain seq x y z
N MET A 1 12.19 10.81 24.70
CA MET A 1 12.71 10.15 23.47
C MET A 1 11.76 10.49 22.34
N ALA A 2 12.17 11.34 21.39
CA ALA A 2 11.37 11.53 20.18
C ALA A 2 11.39 10.20 19.39
N PRO A 3 10.25 9.73 18.86
CA PRO A 3 10.26 8.55 18.01
C PRO A 3 11.19 8.82 16.80
N PRO A 4 11.98 7.83 16.36
CA PRO A 4 12.80 8.00 15.16
C PRO A 4 11.89 8.48 14.03
N LYS A 5 12.20 9.63 13.44
CA LYS A 5 11.45 10.16 12.29
C LYS A 5 11.61 9.17 11.15
N LYS A 6 10.67 8.25 11.00
CA LYS A 6 10.50 7.55 9.72
C LYS A 6 10.10 8.63 8.72
N ASN A 7 10.80 8.73 7.61
CA ASN A 7 10.46 9.64 6.49
C ASN A 7 9.17 9.15 5.80
N THR A 8 8.08 9.10 6.54
CA THR A 8 6.79 8.57 6.13
C THR A 8 5.71 9.44 6.76
N GLU A 9 4.85 10.00 5.92
CA GLU A 9 3.70 10.79 6.37
C GLU A 9 2.41 9.97 6.22
N ALA A 10 1.46 10.18 7.12
CA ALA A 10 0.15 9.54 7.00
C ALA A 10 -0.66 10.20 5.88
N LEU A 11 -1.29 9.39 5.03
CA LEU A 11 -2.17 9.85 3.96
C LEU A 11 -3.58 9.29 4.15
N THR A 12 -4.57 10.17 4.17
CA THR A 12 -5.99 9.78 4.16
C THR A 12 -6.49 9.76 2.72
N VAL A 13 -6.92 8.59 2.23
CA VAL A 13 -7.48 8.42 0.89
C VAL A 13 -8.91 7.91 1.00
N ARG A 14 -9.81 8.47 0.18
CA ARG A 14 -11.17 7.93 0.00
C ARG A 14 -11.18 7.06 -1.24
N LEU A 15 -11.57 5.81 -1.08
CA LEU A 15 -11.68 4.82 -2.15
C LEU A 15 -13.12 4.30 -2.20
N GLU A 16 -13.53 3.81 -3.37
CA GLU A 16 -14.81 3.13 -3.52
C GLU A 16 -14.86 1.86 -2.67
N ARG A 17 -16.05 1.49 -2.18
CA ARG A 17 -16.23 0.33 -1.29
C ARG A 17 -15.79 -0.97 -1.94
N ASP A 18 -16.03 -1.12 -3.25
CA ASP A 18 -15.62 -2.29 -4.01
C ASP A 18 -14.09 -2.44 -4.01
N LEU A 19 -13.37 -1.34 -4.25
CA LEU A 19 -11.91 -1.33 -4.21
C LEU A 19 -11.35 -1.67 -2.82
N ILE A 20 -12.01 -1.19 -1.75
CA ILE A 20 -11.67 -1.60 -0.39
C ILE A 20 -11.86 -3.12 -0.19
N GLY A 21 -12.92 -3.69 -0.77
CA GLY A 21 -13.16 -5.13 -0.78
C GLY A 21 -12.04 -5.91 -1.46
N LEU A 22 -11.63 -5.47 -2.65
CA LEU A 22 -10.51 -6.05 -3.41
C LEU A 22 -9.19 -6.02 -2.63
N ILE A 23 -8.89 -4.89 -1.96
CA ILE A 23 -7.69 -4.77 -1.10
C ILE A 23 -7.79 -5.75 0.07
N ASP A 24 -8.96 -5.90 0.70
CA ASP A 24 -9.15 -6.81 1.83
C ASP A 24 -9.01 -8.29 1.41
N GLU A 25 -9.50 -8.66 0.23
CA GLU A 25 -9.27 -9.99 -0.35
C GLU A 25 -7.81 -10.25 -0.67
N ALA A 26 -7.12 -9.28 -1.30
CA ALA A 26 -5.69 -9.39 -1.58
C ALA A 26 -4.90 -9.62 -0.28
N ARG A 27 -5.25 -8.91 0.80
CA ARG A 27 -4.61 -9.08 2.12
C ARG A 27 -4.75 -10.49 2.67
N ARG A 28 -5.91 -11.13 2.50
CA ARG A 28 -6.15 -12.50 2.99
C ARG A 28 -5.33 -13.56 2.26
N ARG A 29 -4.87 -13.28 1.04
CA ARG A 29 -4.05 -14.21 0.25
C ARG A 29 -2.58 -14.20 0.65
N GLU A 30 -2.13 -13.16 1.35
CA GLU A 30 -0.77 -13.05 1.85
C GLU A 30 -0.59 -13.85 3.15
N GLY A 31 0.51 -14.60 3.28
CA GLY A 31 0.77 -15.42 4.46
C GLY A 31 0.94 -14.64 5.78
N ASP A 32 1.39 -13.38 5.69
CA ASP A 32 1.57 -12.47 6.84
C ASP A 32 0.34 -11.59 7.12
N ILE A 33 -0.69 -11.64 6.25
CA ILE A 33 -1.93 -10.86 6.34
C ILE A 33 -1.64 -9.37 6.68
N PRO A 34 -1.02 -8.62 5.75
CA PRO A 34 -0.57 -7.26 6.03
C PRO A 34 -1.75 -6.37 6.41
N THR A 35 -1.49 -5.26 7.10
CA THR A 35 -2.56 -4.27 7.38
C THR A 35 -3.03 -3.61 6.08
N ARG A 36 -4.22 -2.97 6.08
CA ARG A 36 -4.69 -2.20 4.91
C ARG A 36 -3.68 -1.15 4.43
N PRO A 37 -3.13 -0.28 5.31
CA PRO A 37 -2.13 0.69 4.87
C PRO A 37 -0.85 0.02 4.33
N GLU A 38 -0.41 -1.09 4.92
CA GLU A 38 0.74 -1.85 4.38
C GLU A 38 0.44 -2.45 3.00
N MET A 39 -0.73 -3.03 2.79
CA MET A 39 -1.10 -3.56 1.47
C MET A 39 -1.17 -2.44 0.43
N ILE A 40 -1.78 -1.30 0.77
CA ILE A 40 -1.81 -0.13 -0.11
C ILE A 40 -0.38 0.32 -0.43
N ARG A 41 0.53 0.35 0.55
CA ARG A 41 1.94 0.67 0.33
C ARG A 41 2.60 -0.31 -0.65
N ARG A 42 2.40 -1.63 -0.49
CA ARG A 42 2.93 -2.65 -1.41
C ARG A 42 2.39 -2.48 -2.83
N ILE A 43 1.10 -2.19 -2.98
CA ILE A 43 0.47 -1.94 -4.29
C ILE A 43 1.09 -0.71 -4.95
N LEU A 44 1.25 0.39 -4.20
CA LEU A 44 1.84 1.63 -4.71
C LEU A 44 3.33 1.44 -5.04
N ASP A 45 4.07 0.68 -4.24
CA ASP A 45 5.47 0.33 -4.49
C ASP A 45 5.60 -0.55 -5.75
N ALA A 46 4.78 -1.58 -5.89
CA ALA A 46 4.74 -2.43 -7.09
C ALA A 46 4.33 -1.64 -8.32
N TRP A 47 3.32 -0.77 -8.21
CA TRP A 47 2.92 0.14 -9.29
C TRP A 47 4.04 1.10 -9.64
N SER A 48 4.70 1.69 -8.65
CA SER A 48 5.84 2.60 -8.86
C SER A 48 7.00 1.85 -9.52
N ASN A 49 7.36 0.66 -9.07
CA ASN A 49 8.42 -0.13 -9.69
C ASN A 49 8.06 -0.61 -11.11
N ASN A 50 6.76 -0.77 -11.40
CA ASN A 50 6.27 -1.10 -12.74
C ASN A 50 6.09 0.14 -13.64
N ALA A 51 5.81 1.31 -13.06
CA ALA A 51 5.50 2.56 -13.76
C ALA A 51 6.70 3.51 -13.87
N VAL A 52 7.70 3.37 -13.00
CA VAL A 52 8.97 4.10 -13.04
C VAL A 52 9.93 3.26 -13.87
N TYR A 53 10.10 3.70 -15.13
CA TYR A 53 10.91 3.13 -16.22
C TYR A 53 10.23 2.09 -17.14
N GLY A 54 9.08 2.47 -17.70
CA GLY A 54 8.76 2.16 -19.11
C GLY A 54 9.58 3.01 -20.11
N ALA A 55 10.85 3.25 -19.79
CA ALA A 55 11.92 3.83 -20.59
C ALA A 55 13.16 3.22 -19.93
N GLU A 56 13.73 2.11 -20.39
CA GLU A 56 14.41 1.93 -21.68
C GLU A 56 14.19 0.51 -22.23
#